data_AF-A0A2A7AV96-F1
#
_entry.id   AF-A0A2A7AV96-F1
#
_cell.length_a   1.000
_cell.length_b   1.000
_cell.length_c   1.000
_cell.angle_alpha   90.00
_cell.angle_beta   90.00
_cell.angle_gamma   90.00
#
_symmetry.space_group_name_H-M   'P 1'
#
loop_
_entity.id
_entity.type
_entity.pdbx_description
1 polymer ?
#
loop_
_entity_poly.entity_id
_entity_poly.type
_entity_poly.pdbx_seq_one_letter_code
_entity_poly.pdbx_strand_id
1 'polypeptide(L)'
;MTLITKSEELMAVSVRQGVELAAIEAKVLLGYLEGHDYSLMMDEKFHLALHDNQDGENADNDQPYTIRDCIDFCQEMNSELLLEEAGKEGGDPDYFSELQKDELILGMMMERAKVALPPRTSTYDVVIVEYLKKVVPVEAASWEEAKMLVNEAWDNGTYVLTADDFAGVSFTLGR
;
A
#
# COMPACT_ATOMS: atom_id res chain seq x y z
N MET A 1 -26.86 -4.62 1.05
CA MET A 1 -26.25 -3.50 1.81
C MET A 1 -26.91 -2.18 1.43
N THR A 2 -26.70 -1.10 2.19
CA THR A 2 -27.21 0.25 1.92
C THR A 2 -26.04 1.19 1.65
N LEU A 3 -26.15 2.00 0.59
CA LEU A 3 -25.14 3.01 0.25
C LEU A 3 -25.10 4.13 1.29
N ILE A 4 -23.90 4.45 1.77
CA ILE A 4 -23.65 5.63 2.60
C ILE A 4 -23.41 6.82 1.67
N THR A 5 -24.28 7.83 1.77
CA THR A 5 -24.13 9.08 1.00
C THR A 5 -24.04 10.31 1.90
N LYS A 6 -24.37 10.16 3.19
CA LYS A 6 -24.42 11.28 4.14
C LYS A 6 -23.33 11.16 5.19
N SER A 7 -22.78 12.32 5.56
CA SER A 7 -21.76 12.41 6.59
C SER A 7 -22.23 11.82 7.93
N GLU A 8 -23.50 12.04 8.29
CA GLU A 8 -24.08 11.53 9.54
C GLU A 8 -24.12 10.00 9.60
N GLU A 9 -24.34 9.34 8.46
CA GLU A 9 -24.36 7.88 8.34
C GLU A 9 -22.94 7.33 8.55
N LEU A 10 -21.94 7.93 7.88
CA LEU A 10 -20.54 7.54 8.03
C LEU A 10 -20.02 7.76 9.46
N MET A 11 -20.37 8.91 10.06
CA MET A 11 -20.04 9.22 11.46
C MET A 11 -20.64 8.18 12.41
N ALA A 12 -21.90 7.78 12.22
CA ALA A 12 -22.57 6.80 13.07
C ALA A 12 -21.89 5.43 13.02
N VAL A 13 -21.41 5.01 11.84
CA VAL A 13 -20.65 3.76 11.69
C VAL A 13 -19.27 3.86 12.31
N SER A 14 -18.58 4.97 12.06
CA SER A 14 -17.23 5.21 12.56
C SER A 14 -17.17 5.16 14.10
N VAL A 15 -18.14 5.78 14.77
CA VAL A 15 -18.24 5.75 16.24
C VAL A 15 -18.43 4.33 16.78
N ARG A 16 -19.14 3.45 16.07
CA ARG A 16 -19.30 2.03 16.45
C ARG A 16 -17.99 1.24 16.32
N GLN A 17 -17.10 1.69 15.45
CA GLN A 17 -15.74 1.15 15.31
C GLN A 17 -14.74 1.81 16.26
N GLY A 18 -15.19 2.73 17.12
CA GLY A 18 -14.35 3.41 18.12
C GLY A 18 -13.63 4.65 17.60
N VAL A 19 -13.98 5.16 16.42
CA VAL A 19 -13.37 6.34 15.80
C VAL A 19 -14.40 7.46 15.74
N GLU A 20 -14.10 8.60 16.36
CA GLU A 20 -14.96 9.77 16.29
C GLU A 20 -14.54 10.66 15.12
N LEU A 21 -15.42 10.77 14.12
CA LEU A 21 -15.24 11.66 12.98
C LEU A 21 -16.04 12.95 13.14
N ALA A 22 -15.43 14.07 12.76
CA ALA A 22 -16.14 15.31 12.53
C ALA A 22 -16.94 15.27 11.21
N ALA A 23 -17.93 16.15 11.06
CA ALA A 23 -18.70 16.22 9.81
C ALA A 23 -17.83 16.56 8.60
N ILE A 24 -16.81 17.41 8.76
CA ILE A 24 -15.87 17.75 7.68
C ILE A 24 -15.02 16.55 7.27
N GLU A 25 -14.56 15.77 8.24
CA GLU A 25 -13.77 14.54 8.04
C GLU A 25 -14.56 13.49 7.26
N ALA A 26 -15.82 13.27 7.64
CA ALA A 26 -16.70 12.38 6.90
C ALA A 26 -16.97 12.87 5.46
N LYS A 27 -17.04 14.18 5.23
CA LYS A 27 -17.19 14.73 3.87
C LYS A 27 -15.94 14.51 3.02
N VAL A 28 -14.75 14.68 3.60
CA VAL A 28 -13.48 14.42 2.91
C VAL A 28 -13.47 12.96 2.44
N LEU A 29 -13.70 12.00 3.33
CA LEU A 29 -13.72 10.58 2.97
C LEU A 29 -14.74 10.25 1.86
N LEU A 30 -15.99 10.72 2.00
CA LEU A 30 -17.02 10.48 0.98
C LEU A 30 -16.67 11.13 -0.37
N GLY A 31 -16.05 12.32 -0.35
CA GLY A 31 -15.62 13.02 -1.57
C GLY A 31 -14.54 12.28 -2.34
N TYR A 32 -13.56 11.68 -1.65
CA TYR A 32 -12.53 10.85 -2.30
C TYR A 32 -13.13 9.63 -2.98
N LEU A 33 -14.05 8.94 -2.29
CA LEU A 33 -14.72 7.77 -2.82
C LEU A 33 -15.55 8.10 -4.07
N GLU A 34 -16.39 9.13 -3.99
CA GLU A 34 -17.22 9.57 -5.13
C GLU A 34 -16.35 10.00 -6.32
N GLY A 35 -15.24 10.70 -6.07
CA GLY A 35 -14.34 11.16 -7.13
C GLY A 35 -13.62 10.04 -7.89
N HIS A 36 -13.65 8.80 -7.39
CA HIS A 36 -12.90 7.67 -7.96
C HIS A 36 -13.78 6.43 -8.17
N ASP A 37 -15.08 6.63 -8.35
CA ASP A 37 -16.06 5.56 -8.61
C ASP A 37 -16.15 4.49 -7.51
N TYR A 38 -15.83 4.84 -6.26
CA TYR A 38 -16.05 3.97 -5.11
C TYR A 38 -17.23 4.43 -4.25
N SER A 39 -17.85 3.46 -3.58
CA SER A 39 -19.01 3.67 -2.72
C SER A 39 -18.81 2.93 -1.41
N LEU A 40 -19.10 3.57 -0.28
CA LEU A 40 -19.18 2.86 1.00
C LEU A 40 -20.56 2.27 1.19
N MET A 41 -20.59 0.96 1.42
CA MET A 41 -21.80 0.20 1.68
C MET A 41 -21.85 -0.20 3.15
N MET A 42 -23.04 -0.28 3.71
CA MET A 42 -23.29 -0.67 5.10
C MET A 42 -24.34 -1.77 5.18
N ASP A 43 -24.12 -2.79 6.02
CA ASP A 43 -25.14 -3.79 6.36
C ASP A 43 -26.01 -3.37 7.58
N GLU A 44 -27.05 -4.14 7.89
CA GLU A 44 -27.92 -3.86 9.06
C GLU A 44 -27.18 -3.93 10.42
N LYS A 45 -25.99 -4.52 10.44
CA LYS A 45 -25.11 -4.63 11.62
C LYS A 45 -24.05 -3.54 11.67
N PHE A 46 -24.09 -2.59 10.73
CA PHE A 46 -23.15 -1.46 10.61
C PHE A 46 -21.73 -1.91 10.24
N HIS A 47 -21.57 -3.06 9.60
CA HIS A 47 -20.32 -3.40 8.93
C HIS A 47 -20.22 -2.62 7.62
N LEU A 48 -19.02 -2.11 7.33
CA LEU A 48 -18.74 -1.46 6.07
C LEU A 48 -18.23 -2.47 5.05
N ALA A 49 -18.50 -2.16 3.79
CA ALA A 49 -17.83 -2.75 2.64
C ALA A 49 -17.53 -1.63 1.63
N LEU A 50 -16.39 -1.75 0.94
CA LEU A 50 -16.05 -0.85 -0.16
C LEU A 50 -16.56 -1.47 -1.46
N HIS A 51 -17.40 -0.73 -2.18
CA HIS A 51 -17.98 -1.15 -3.45
C HIS A 51 -17.33 -0.38 -4.60
N ASP A 52 -16.81 -1.12 -5.58
CA ASP A 52 -16.33 -0.57 -6.85
C ASP A 52 -17.52 -0.44 -7.81
N ASN A 53 -17.88 0.79 -8.17
CA ASN A 53 -19.04 1.04 -9.03
C ASN A 53 -18.76 0.71 -10.52
N GLN A 54 -17.51 0.38 -10.91
CA GLN A 54 -17.16 0.08 -12.29
C GLN A 54 -17.48 -1.37 -12.70
N ASP A 55 -17.50 -2.30 -11.75
CA ASP A 55 -17.59 -3.74 -12.04
C ASP A 55 -19.02 -4.25 -12.27
N GLY A 56 -20.04 -3.41 -11.99
CA GLY A 56 -21.45 -3.72 -12.25
C GLY A 56 -22.03 -4.91 -11.47
N GLU A 57 -21.24 -5.52 -10.57
CA GLU A 57 -21.68 -6.56 -9.65
C GLU A 57 -22.50 -5.97 -8.49
N ASN A 58 -23.32 -6.81 -7.84
CA ASN A 58 -23.96 -6.39 -6.59
C ASN A 58 -22.93 -6.39 -5.45
N ALA A 59 -23.06 -5.45 -4.51
CA ALA A 59 -22.21 -5.31 -3.32
C ALA A 59 -22.21 -6.51 -2.34
N ASP A 60 -22.80 -7.65 -2.71
CA ASP A 60 -22.95 -8.83 -1.86
C ASP A 60 -21.63 -9.61 -1.69
N ASN A 61 -20.65 -9.40 -2.60
CA ASN A 61 -19.32 -10.02 -2.56
C ASN A 61 -18.22 -9.09 -2.01
N ASP A 62 -18.57 -7.84 -1.69
CA ASP A 62 -17.60 -6.85 -1.26
C ASP A 62 -16.94 -7.27 0.05
N GLN A 63 -15.63 -7.05 0.12
CA GLN A 63 -14.86 -7.45 1.30
C GLN A 63 -15.21 -6.56 2.50
N PRO A 64 -15.21 -7.13 3.72
CA PRO A 64 -15.36 -6.34 4.93
C PRO A 64 -14.32 -5.23 4.98
N TYR A 65 -14.79 -4.05 5.35
CA TYR A 65 -14.02 -2.82 5.35
C TYR A 65 -14.19 -2.11 6.69
N THR A 66 -13.17 -1.39 7.11
CA THR A 66 -13.20 -0.58 8.32
C THR A 66 -13.06 0.90 7.98
N ILE A 67 -13.39 1.78 8.93
CA ILE A 67 -13.14 3.20 8.73
C ILE A 67 -11.63 3.48 8.64
N ARG A 68 -10.80 2.67 9.31
CA ARG A 68 -9.35 2.74 9.14
C ARG A 68 -8.95 2.47 7.69
N ASP A 69 -9.48 1.40 7.09
CA ASP A 69 -9.20 1.07 5.69
C ASP A 69 -9.64 2.20 4.75
N CYS A 70 -10.80 2.81 5.01
CA CYS A 70 -11.29 3.95 4.25
C CYS A 70 -10.36 5.17 4.33
N ILE A 71 -9.86 5.49 5.52
CA ILE A 71 -8.89 6.58 5.70
C ILE A 71 -7.59 6.25 4.96
N ASP A 72 -7.10 5.02 5.08
CA ASP A 72 -5.87 4.55 4.42
C ASP A 72 -5.98 4.69 2.89
N PHE A 73 -7.10 4.22 2.32
CA PHE A 73 -7.40 4.37 0.90
C PHE A 73 -7.44 5.83 0.46
N CYS A 74 -8.12 6.71 1.21
CA CYS A 74 -8.16 8.13 0.87
C CYS A 74 -6.76 8.81 0.99
N GLN A 75 -5.90 8.35 1.91
CA GLN A 75 -4.51 8.82 2.00
C GLN A 75 -3.67 8.42 0.78
N GLU A 76 -3.83 7.18 0.30
CA GLU A 76 -3.16 6.72 -0.92
C GLU A 76 -3.56 7.60 -2.12
N MET A 77 -4.85 7.84 -2.29
CA MET A 77 -5.38 8.66 -3.40
C MET A 77 -4.93 10.12 -3.31
N ASN A 78 -5.01 10.73 -2.12
CA ASN A 78 -4.51 12.09 -1.92
C ASN A 78 -3.02 12.21 -2.21
N SER A 79 -2.23 11.20 -1.83
CA SER A 79 -0.79 11.14 -2.10
C SER A 79 -0.49 11.07 -3.60
N GLU A 80 -1.25 10.26 -4.36
CA GLU A 80 -1.14 10.19 -5.82
C GLU A 80 -1.47 11.54 -6.46
N LEU A 81 -2.58 12.17 -6.08
CA LEU A 81 -2.98 13.49 -6.59
C LEU A 81 -1.95 14.58 -6.27
N LEU A 82 -1.38 14.58 -5.05
CA LEU A 82 -0.32 15.51 -4.67
C LEU A 82 0.94 15.35 -5.54
N LEU A 83 1.34 14.11 -5.82
CA LEU A 83 2.49 13.82 -6.68
C LEU A 83 2.23 14.26 -8.12
N GLU A 84 1.03 14.00 -8.63
CA GLU A 84 0.61 14.44 -9.96
C GLU A 84 0.61 15.96 -10.08
N GLU A 85 -0.03 16.68 -9.15
CA GLU A 85 -0.11 18.14 -9.18
C GLU A 85 1.26 18.80 -8.98
N ALA A 86 2.11 18.26 -8.10
CA ALA A 86 3.48 18.77 -7.93
C ALA A 86 4.34 18.61 -9.20
N GLY A 87 4.02 17.63 -10.06
CA GLY A 87 4.71 17.37 -11.32
C GLY A 87 4.18 18.16 -12.52
N LYS A 88 3.01 18.81 -12.40
CA LYS A 88 2.36 19.52 -13.52
C LYS A 88 2.94 20.93 -13.70
N GLU A 89 3.43 21.24 -14.90
CA GLU A 89 3.74 22.62 -15.28
C GLU A 89 2.45 23.43 -15.41
N GLY A 90 2.25 24.40 -14.51
CA GLY A 90 1.04 25.23 -14.47
C GLY A 90 -0.13 24.62 -13.70
N GLY A 91 0.13 23.72 -12.74
CA GLY A 91 -0.88 23.19 -11.83
C GLY A 91 -1.62 24.29 -11.04
N ASP A 92 -2.79 23.94 -10.51
CA ASP A 92 -3.65 24.86 -9.76
C ASP A 92 -3.15 24.98 -8.30
N PRO A 93 -2.62 26.14 -7.88
CA PRO A 93 -2.10 26.31 -6.52
C PRO A 93 -3.17 26.20 -5.44
N ASP A 94 -4.41 26.58 -5.75
CA ASP A 94 -5.51 26.51 -4.80
C ASP A 94 -5.92 25.05 -4.59
N TYR A 95 -6.02 24.28 -5.68
CA TYR A 95 -6.27 22.84 -5.60
C TYR A 95 -5.15 22.09 -4.84
N PHE A 96 -3.89 22.40 -5.13
CA PHE A 96 -2.74 21.82 -4.42
C PHE A 96 -2.79 22.13 -2.91
N SER A 97 -3.18 23.35 -2.55
CA SER A 97 -3.38 23.75 -1.15
C SER A 97 -4.52 22.98 -0.47
N GLU A 98 -5.62 22.70 -1.18
CA GLU A 98 -6.69 21.83 -0.66
C GLU A 98 -6.20 20.39 -0.42
N LEU A 99 -5.45 19.79 -1.35
CA LEU A 99 -4.87 18.45 -1.16
C LEU A 99 -3.92 18.39 0.04
N GLN A 100 -3.16 19.47 0.30
CA GLN A 100 -2.32 19.57 1.50
C GLN A 100 -3.14 19.69 2.80
N LYS A 101 -4.31 20.34 2.75
CA LYS A 101 -5.22 20.39 3.90
C LYS A 101 -5.84 19.01 4.15
N ASP A 102 -6.27 18.34 3.09
CA ASP A 102 -6.80 16.98 3.16
C ASP A 102 -5.76 16.02 3.75
N GLU A 103 -4.49 16.14 3.35
CA GLU A 103 -3.39 15.35 3.92
C GLU A 103 -3.31 15.49 5.44
N LEU A 104 -3.43 16.71 5.96
CA LEU A 104 -3.44 16.97 7.40
C LEU A 104 -4.68 16.37 8.09
N ILE A 105 -5.85 16.51 7.48
CA ILE A 105 -7.12 16.00 8.01
C ILE A 105 -7.08 14.46 8.05
N LEU A 106 -6.68 13.82 6.95
CA LEU A 106 -6.52 12.38 6.82
C LEU A 106 -5.50 11.84 7.82
N GLY A 107 -4.35 12.51 7.98
CA GLY A 107 -3.34 12.15 8.97
C GLY A 107 -3.88 12.19 10.41
N MET A 108 -4.62 13.23 10.78
CA MET A 108 -5.24 13.34 12.11
C MET A 108 -6.31 12.27 12.34
N MET A 109 -7.12 11.94 11.32
CA MET A 109 -8.08 10.84 11.38
C MET A 109 -7.38 9.50 11.58
N MET A 110 -6.31 9.25 10.83
CA MET A 110 -5.56 8.01 10.87
C MET A 110 -4.92 7.77 12.24
N GLU A 111 -4.39 8.81 12.90
CA GLU A 111 -3.86 8.67 14.27
C GLU A 111 -4.93 8.22 15.27
N ARG A 112 -6.17 8.69 15.15
CA ARG A 112 -7.29 8.17 15.97
C ARG A 112 -7.67 6.75 15.57
N ALA A 113 -7.74 6.45 14.28
CA ALA A 113 -8.09 5.13 13.78
C ALA A 113 -7.08 4.06 14.20
N LYS A 114 -5.78 4.37 14.23
CA LYS A 114 -4.72 3.46 14.68
C LYS A 114 -4.89 2.98 16.13
N VAL A 115 -5.48 3.82 16.99
CA VAL A 115 -5.73 3.48 18.39
C VAL A 115 -6.94 2.56 18.53
N ALA A 116 -7.97 2.77 17.72
CA ALA A 116 -9.23 2.03 17.80
C ALA A 116 -9.22 0.70 17.02
N LEU A 117 -8.52 0.66 15.88
CA LEU A 117 -8.61 -0.42 14.92
C LEU A 117 -7.21 -0.94 14.54
N PRO A 118 -6.98 -2.26 14.58
CA PRO A 118 -5.74 -2.83 14.08
C PRO A 118 -5.60 -2.58 12.57
N PRO A 119 -4.37 -2.56 12.02
CA PRO A 119 -4.18 -2.53 10.58
C PRO A 119 -4.76 -3.79 9.94
N ARG A 120 -5.23 -3.67 8.70
CA ARG A 120 -5.53 -4.83 7.88
C ARG A 120 -4.26 -5.65 7.68
N THR A 121 -4.34 -6.93 8.02
CA THR A 121 -3.26 -7.88 7.76
C THR A 121 -3.54 -8.59 6.44
N SER A 122 -2.62 -8.46 5.50
CA SER A 122 -2.63 -9.22 4.25
C SER A 122 -1.51 -10.26 4.27
N THR A 123 -1.77 -11.43 3.71
CA THR A 123 -0.73 -12.43 3.46
C THR A 123 0.02 -12.02 2.20
N TYR A 124 1.33 -11.87 2.31
CA TYR A 124 2.21 -11.59 1.17
C TYR A 124 3.15 -12.76 0.96
N ASP A 125 3.23 -13.24 -0.27
CA ASP A 125 4.33 -14.09 -0.70
C ASP A 125 5.56 -13.20 -0.87
N VAL A 126 6.59 -13.44 -0.06
CA VAL A 126 7.85 -12.67 -0.12
C VAL A 126 8.95 -13.58 -0.62
N VAL A 127 9.54 -13.21 -1.75
CA VAL A 127 10.74 -13.86 -2.29
C VAL A 127 11.96 -13.24 -1.63
N ILE A 128 12.80 -14.10 -1.04
CA ILE A 128 14.08 -13.73 -0.46
C ILE A 128 15.18 -14.22 -1.40
N VAL A 129 16.03 -13.31 -1.87
CA VAL A 129 17.20 -13.67 -2.68
C VAL A 129 18.45 -13.26 -1.92
N GLU A 130 19.29 -14.24 -1.59
CA GLU A 130 20.61 -14.00 -1.03
C GLU A 130 21.64 -13.83 -2.15
N TYR A 131 22.47 -12.81 -2.03
CA TYR A 131 23.63 -12.62 -2.89
C TYR A 131 24.86 -13.08 -2.12
N LEU A 132 25.52 -14.10 -2.64
CA LEU A 132 26.80 -14.57 -2.11
C LEU A 132 27.93 -14.05 -3.01
N LYS A 133 29.04 -13.64 -2.40
CA LYS A 133 30.24 -13.18 -3.10
C LYS A 133 31.49 -13.79 -2.48
N LYS A 134 32.20 -14.57 -3.29
CA LYS A 134 33.52 -15.12 -2.95
C LYS A 134 34.58 -14.54 -3.89
N VAL A 135 35.69 -14.07 -3.33
CA VAL A 135 36.86 -13.66 -4.11
C VAL A 135 37.89 -14.78 -4.04
N VAL A 136 38.31 -15.28 -5.20
CA VAL A 136 39.26 -16.39 -5.30
C VAL A 136 40.50 -15.93 -6.05
N PRO A 137 41.71 -16.11 -5.48
CA PRO A 137 42.95 -15.89 -6.21
C PRO A 137 43.17 -17.03 -7.22
N VAL A 138 43.40 -16.69 -8.49
CA VAL A 138 43.68 -17.66 -9.56
C VAL A 138 44.90 -17.22 -10.34
N GLU A 139 45.83 -18.14 -10.54
CA GLU A 139 46.97 -17.96 -11.44
C GLU A 139 46.55 -18.37 -12.85
N ALA A 140 46.61 -17.42 -13.79
CA ALA A 140 46.27 -17.64 -15.19
C ALA A 140 47.06 -16.67 -16.08
N ALA A 141 47.29 -17.04 -17.33
CA ALA A 141 47.96 -16.20 -18.32
C ALA A 141 47.03 -15.12 -18.90
N SER A 142 45.71 -15.25 -18.72
CA SER A 142 44.71 -14.28 -19.16
C SER A 142 43.44 -14.27 -18.29
N TRP A 143 42.61 -13.25 -18.50
CA TRP A 143 41.31 -13.15 -17.83
C TRP A 143 40.32 -14.22 -18.31
N GLU A 144 40.35 -14.54 -19.60
CA GLU A 144 39.55 -15.62 -20.19
C GLU A 144 39.90 -16.98 -19.57
N GLU A 145 41.19 -17.26 -19.38
CA GLU A 145 41.65 -18.48 -18.70
C GLU A 145 41.25 -18.46 -17.23
N ALA A 146 41.44 -17.35 -16.52
CA ALA A 146 41.01 -17.22 -15.12
C ALA A 146 39.51 -17.50 -14.95
N LYS A 147 38.67 -16.94 -15.81
CA LYS A 147 37.22 -17.20 -15.82
C LYS A 147 36.89 -18.67 -16.08
N MET A 148 37.56 -19.29 -17.05
CA MET A 148 37.35 -20.70 -17.39
C MET A 148 37.68 -21.61 -16.21
N LEU A 149 38.83 -21.38 -15.55
CA LEU A 149 39.27 -22.14 -14.38
C LEU A 149 38.29 -21.97 -13.20
N VAL A 150 37.81 -20.75 -12.93
CA VAL A 150 36.82 -20.51 -11.87
C VAL A 150 35.49 -21.19 -12.19
N ASN A 151 35.03 -21.13 -13.44
CA ASN A 151 33.78 -21.76 -13.85
C ASN A 151 33.85 -23.29 -13.70
N GLU A 152 34.92 -23.92 -14.18
CA GLU A 152 35.12 -25.37 -14.03
C GLU A 152 35.22 -25.77 -12.55
N ALA A 153 35.93 -24.99 -11.73
CA ALA A 153 36.03 -25.25 -10.30
C ALA A 153 34.70 -25.06 -9.56
N TRP A 154 33.84 -24.13 -10.02
CA TRP A 154 32.48 -23.95 -9.50
C TRP A 154 31.57 -25.12 -9.91
N ASP A 155 31.56 -25.50 -11.20
CA ASP A 155 30.78 -26.62 -11.74
C ASP A 155 31.13 -27.95 -11.04
N ASN A 156 32.41 -28.14 -10.69
CA ASN A 156 32.89 -29.31 -9.98
C ASN A 156 32.67 -29.25 -8.45
N GLY A 157 32.11 -28.17 -7.92
CA GLY A 157 31.86 -28.00 -6.48
C GLY A 157 33.12 -27.75 -5.65
N THR A 158 34.25 -27.36 -6.27
CA THR A 158 35.46 -26.92 -5.56
C THR A 158 35.28 -25.51 -4.99
N TYR A 159 34.69 -24.61 -5.77
CA TYR A 159 34.30 -23.27 -5.30
C TYR A 159 32.81 -23.25 -5.00
N VAL A 160 32.48 -23.54 -3.74
CA VAL A 160 31.12 -23.41 -3.22
C VAL A 160 31.02 -22.12 -2.42
N LEU A 161 29.98 -21.35 -2.72
CA LEU A 161 29.61 -20.19 -1.92
C LEU A 161 28.72 -20.69 -0.79
N THR A 162 29.04 -20.24 0.41
CA THR A 162 28.40 -20.66 1.67
C THR A 162 27.84 -19.44 2.39
N ALA A 163 27.23 -19.65 3.55
CA ALA A 163 26.74 -18.56 4.39
C ALA A 163 27.85 -17.55 4.77
N ASP A 164 29.11 -17.99 4.86
CA ASP A 164 30.25 -17.11 5.15
C ASP A 164 30.57 -16.15 4.00
N ASP A 165 30.08 -16.43 2.79
CA ASP A 165 30.26 -15.60 1.60
C ASP A 165 29.10 -14.59 1.41
N PHE A 166 28.27 -14.34 2.44
CA PHE A 166 27.11 -13.45 2.35
C PHE A 166 27.50 -12.00 1.97
N ALA A 167 26.84 -11.47 0.94
CA ALA A 167 27.10 -10.14 0.39
C ALA A 167 25.86 -9.25 0.34
N GLY A 168 24.68 -9.78 0.68
CA GLY A 168 23.44 -9.01 0.76
C GLY A 168 22.21 -9.86 0.55
N VAL A 169 21.05 -9.26 0.77
CA VAL A 169 19.74 -9.87 0.56
C VAL A 169 18.81 -8.88 -0.12
N SER A 170 17.95 -9.36 -1.01
CA SER A 170 16.81 -8.60 -1.55
C SER A 170 15.50 -9.29 -1.20
N PHE A 171 14.47 -8.46 -1.05
CA PHE A 171 13.09 -8.87 -0.78
C PHE A 171 12.22 -8.34 -1.92
N THR A 172 11.45 -9.23 -2.53
CA THR A 172 10.50 -8.85 -3.58
C THR A 172 9.16 -9.56 -3.37
N LEU A 173 8.08 -8.96 -3.85
CA LEU A 173 6.77 -9.64 -3.91
C LEU A 173 6.86 -10.87 -4.81
N GLY A 174 6.38 -12.00 -4.32
CA GLY A 174 6.11 -13.19 -5.11
C GLY A 174 4.93 -12.91 -6.02
N ARG A 175 5.18 -12.85 -7.32
CA ARG A 175 4.14 -12.89 -8.36
C ARG A 175 4.19 -14.23 -9.06
#